data_AF-A0A0P7TCH8-F1
#
_entry.id   AF-A0A0P7TCH8-F1
#
_cell.length_a   1.000
_cell.length_b   1.000
_cell.length_c   1.000
_cell.angle_alpha   90.00
_cell.angle_beta   90.00
_cell.angle_gamma   90.00
#
_symmetry.space_group_name_H-M   'P 1'
#
loop_
_entity.id
_entity.type
_entity.pdbx_description
1 polymer ?
#
loop_
_entity_poly.entity_id
_entity_poly.type
_entity_poly.pdbx_seq_one_letter_code
_entity_poly.pdbx_strand_id
1 'polypeptide(L)'
;MDEENMTKSEEQHLSLQKALQQCELVQNMIDISISSLEGLRTKCATSNDLTQKEIRTLEMSLQVMCSHVLMIAASSDSPVDKPVGG
;
A
#
# COMPACT_ATOMS: atom_id res chain seq x y z
N MET A 1 -19.27 -28.25 -16.99
CA MET A 1 -18.53 -27.45 -16.00
C MET A 1 -17.25 -27.07 -16.69
N ASP A 2 -17.20 -25.83 -17.16
CA ASP A 2 -16.26 -25.38 -18.18
C ASP A 2 -14.86 -25.20 -17.60
N GLU A 3 -13.89 -25.86 -18.23
CA GLU A 3 -12.47 -25.87 -17.86
C GLU A 3 -11.84 -24.46 -17.87
N GLU A 4 -12.38 -23.56 -18.70
CA GLU A 4 -12.05 -22.12 -18.71
C GLU A 4 -12.45 -21.36 -17.44
N ASN A 5 -13.42 -21.86 -16.67
CA ASN A 5 -13.85 -21.20 -15.43
C ASN A 5 -12.92 -21.52 -14.25
N MET A 6 -12.26 -22.68 -14.26
CA MET A 6 -11.29 -23.10 -13.23
C MET A 6 -9.99 -22.30 -13.33
N THR A 7 -9.45 -22.14 -14.55
CA THR A 7 -8.19 -21.41 -14.78
C THR A 7 -8.32 -19.93 -14.45
N LYS A 8 -9.47 -19.31 -14.76
CA LYS A 8 -9.75 -17.90 -14.43
C LYS A 8 -9.81 -17.65 -12.93
N SER A 9 -10.37 -18.57 -12.15
CA SER A 9 -10.45 -18.45 -10.69
C SER A 9 -9.05 -18.59 -10.03
N GLU A 10 -8.20 -19.45 -10.56
CA GLU A 10 -6.82 -19.64 -10.07
C GLU A 10 -5.93 -18.42 -10.40
N GLU A 11 -6.07 -17.85 -11.59
CA GLU A 11 -5.38 -16.62 -11.99
C GLU A 11 -5.80 -15.40 -11.15
N GLN A 12 -7.09 -15.28 -10.84
CA GLN A 12 -7.62 -14.23 -9.95
C GLN A 12 -7.15 -14.40 -8.51
N HIS A 13 -7.10 -15.63 -8.00
CA HIS A 13 -6.57 -15.90 -6.66
C HIS A 13 -5.08 -15.56 -6.56
N LEU A 14 -4.29 -15.92 -7.58
CA LEU A 14 -2.86 -15.60 -7.63
C LEU A 14 -2.61 -14.09 -7.76
N SER A 15 -3.46 -13.35 -8.49
CA SER A 15 -3.34 -11.90 -8.62
C SER A 15 -3.69 -11.17 -7.32
N LEU A 16 -4.73 -11.62 -6.61
CA LEU A 16 -5.10 -11.11 -5.29
C LEU A 16 -4.00 -11.36 -4.25
N GLN A 17 -3.43 -12.57 -4.23
CA GLN A 17 -2.33 -12.89 -3.31
C GLN A 17 -1.11 -11.98 -3.54
N LYS A 18 -0.75 -11.73 -4.80
CA LYS A 18 0.33 -10.80 -5.15
C LYS A 18 0.01 -9.36 -4.72
N ALA A 19 -1.22 -8.91 -4.93
CA ALA A 19 -1.67 -7.58 -4.51
C ALA A 19 -1.56 -7.41 -2.98
N LEU A 20 -2.00 -8.41 -2.21
CA LEU A 20 -1.89 -8.40 -0.75
C LEU A 20 -0.43 -8.37 -0.28
N GLN A 21 0.45 -9.17 -0.88
CA GLN A 21 1.89 -9.15 -0.58
C GLN A 21 2.52 -7.78 -0.88
N GLN A 22 2.11 -7.14 -1.98
CA GLN A 22 2.56 -5.79 -2.30
C GLN A 22 2.04 -4.76 -1.29
N CYS A 23 0.78 -4.84 -0.88
CA CYS A 23 0.23 -3.98 0.17
C CYS A 23 1.01 -4.13 1.49
N GLU A 24 1.29 -5.36 1.92
CA GLU A 24 2.05 -5.63 3.15
C GLU A 24 3.45 -5.00 3.09
N LEU A 25 4.16 -5.19 1.98
CA LEU A 25 5.49 -4.60 1.80
C LEU A 25 5.43 -3.06 1.86
N VAL A 26 4.49 -2.45 1.15
CA VAL A 26 4.36 -0.99 1.12
C VAL A 26 3.93 -0.45 2.49
N GLN A 27 3.05 -1.16 3.21
CA GLN A 27 2.63 -0.77 4.55
C GLN A 27 3.81 -0.78 5.54
N ASN A 28 4.66 -1.81 5.48
CA ASN A 28 5.89 -1.85 6.29
C ASN A 28 6.80 -0.65 6.01
N MET A 29 6.92 -0.24 4.74
CA MET A 29 7.70 0.95 4.35
C MET A 29 7.07 2.25 4.86
N ILE A 30 5.73 2.34 4.89
CA ILE A 30 4.98 3.46 5.47
C ILE A 30 5.27 3.56 6.97
N ASP A 31 5.17 2.47 7.72
CA ASP A 31 5.32 2.47 9.19
C ASP A 31 6.73 2.91 9.62
N ILE A 32 7.76 2.42 8.90
CA ILE A 32 9.15 2.84 9.12
C ILE A 32 9.34 4.32 8.80
N SER A 33 8.74 4.79 7.70
CA SER A 33 8.87 6.18 7.25
C SER A 33 8.17 7.14 8.20
N ILE A 34 7.01 6.76 8.75
CA ILE A 34 6.30 7.53 9.79
C ILE A 34 7.17 7.62 11.04
N SER A 35 7.70 6.49 11.53
CA SER A 35 8.57 6.46 12.72
C SER A 35 9.81 7.36 12.54
N SER A 36 10.38 7.39 11.33
CA SER A 36 11.53 8.22 10.99
C SER A 36 11.16 9.70 10.94
N LEU A 37 10.02 10.03 10.33
CA LEU A 37 9.49 11.39 10.24
C LEU A 37 9.17 11.96 11.63
N GLU A 38 8.57 11.16 12.50
CA GLU A 38 8.35 11.52 13.91
C GLU A 38 9.67 11.78 14.63
N GLY A 39 10.68 10.94 14.42
CA GLY A 39 12.03 11.14 14.92
C GLY A 39 12.62 12.49 14.50
N LEU A 40 12.55 12.83 13.21
CA LEU A 40 13.04 14.11 12.69
C LEU A 40 12.29 15.31 13.30
N ARG A 41 10.97 15.19 13.52
CA ARG A 41 10.15 16.27 14.09
C ARG A 41 10.33 16.45 15.60
N THR A 42 10.68 15.39 16.33
CA THR A 42 10.72 15.41 17.80
C THR A 42 12.13 15.39 18.38
N LYS A 43 13.10 14.82 17.68
CA LYS A 43 14.48 14.61 18.18
C LYS A 43 15.52 15.45 17.46
N CYS A 44 15.20 16.03 16.30
CA CYS A 44 16.12 16.85 15.52
C CYS A 44 15.73 18.34 15.54
N ALA A 45 16.71 19.22 15.31
CA ALA A 45 16.46 20.66 15.22
C ALA A 45 15.77 21.00 13.89
N THR A 46 14.45 21.22 13.93
CA THR A 46 13.64 21.53 12.74
C THR A 46 14.00 22.87 12.08
N SER A 47 14.79 23.72 12.73
CA SER A 47 15.34 24.94 12.12
C SER A 47 16.54 24.67 11.22
N ASN A 48 17.09 23.45 11.20
CA ASN A 48 18.15 23.06 10.29
C ASN A 48 17.58 22.75 8.90
N ASP A 49 18.09 23.42 7.87
CA ASP A 49 17.67 23.26 6.47
C ASP A 49 17.76 21.80 5.99
N LEU A 50 18.78 21.05 6.43
CA LEU A 50 18.91 19.64 6.10
C LEU A 50 17.77 18.82 6.69
N THR A 51 17.46 19.02 7.98
CA THR A 51 16.34 18.34 8.66
C THR A 51 15.00 18.70 8.01
N GLN A 52 14.78 19.97 7.63
CA GLN A 52 13.57 20.37 6.91
C GLN A 52 13.46 19.70 5.54
N LYS A 53 14.57 19.58 4.82
CA LYS A 53 14.61 18.91 3.52
C LYS A 53 14.25 17.44 3.66
N GLU A 54 14.83 16.74 4.64
CA GLU A 54 14.52 15.34 4.91
C GLU A 54 13.06 15.13 5.32
N ILE A 55 12.50 16.01 6.16
CA ILE A 55 11.08 16.00 6.52
C ILE A 55 10.21 16.10 5.26
N ARG A 56 10.45 17.09 4.39
CA ARG A 56 9.66 17.25 3.15
C ARG A 56 9.83 16.07 2.20
N THR A 57 11.03 15.50 2.11
CA THR A 57 11.26 14.31 1.29
C THR A 57 10.44 13.12 1.80
N LEU A 58 10.46 12.86 3.11
CA LEU A 58 9.69 11.77 3.69
C LEU A 58 8.17 11.98 3.54
N GLU A 59 7.68 13.20 3.72
CA GLU A 59 6.26 13.54 3.50
C GLU A 59 5.82 13.24 2.05
N MET A 60 6.63 13.64 1.07
CA MET A 60 6.38 13.35 -0.35
C MET A 60 6.41 11.84 -0.62
N SER A 61 7.38 11.12 -0.07
CA SER A 61 7.48 9.66 -0.21
C SER A 61 6.27 8.95 0.41
N LEU A 62 5.83 9.38 1.60
CA LEU A 62 4.63 8.86 2.26
C LEU A 62 3.38 9.07 1.41
N GLN A 63 3.21 10.26 0.81
CA GLN A 63 2.08 10.53 -0.07
C GLN A 63 2.03 9.56 -1.27
N VAL A 64 3.19 9.27 -1.87
CA VAL A 64 3.30 8.31 -2.98
C VAL A 64 2.97 6.89 -2.53
N MET A 65 3.52 6.42 -1.41
CA MET A 65 3.28 5.08 -0.89
C MET A 65 1.81 4.87 -0.52
N CYS A 66 1.17 5.83 0.16
CA CYS A 66 -0.26 5.77 0.48
C CYS A 66 -1.11 5.70 -0.80
N SER A 67 -0.78 6.49 -1.82
CA SER A 67 -1.48 6.44 -3.11
C SER A 67 -1.31 5.08 -3.79
N HIS A 68 -0.13 4.47 -3.68
CA HIS A 68 0.14 3.15 -4.23
C HIS A 68 -0.70 2.06 -3.55
N VAL A 69 -0.78 2.04 -2.22
CA VAL A 69 -1.65 1.08 -1.48
C VAL A 69 -3.11 1.26 -1.87
N LEU A 70 -3.60 2.50 -1.99
CA LEU A 70 -4.97 2.77 -2.42
C LEU A 70 -5.25 2.23 -3.83
N MET A 71 -4.28 2.36 -4.75
CA MET A 71 -4.40 1.83 -6.11
C MET A 71 -4.46 0.31 -6.13
N ILE A 72 -3.64 -0.37 -5.33
CA ILE A 72 -3.64 -1.84 -5.22
C ILE A 72 -4.98 -2.31 -4.67
N ALA A 73 -5.46 -1.69 -3.58
CA ALA A 73 -6.75 -2.00 -2.98
C ALA A 73 -7.91 -1.78 -3.96
N ALA A 74 -7.93 -0.65 -4.68
CA ALA A 74 -8.97 -0.34 -5.68
C ALA A 74 -8.93 -1.30 -6.88
N SER A 75 -7.75 -1.83 -7.23
CA SER A 75 -7.58 -2.81 -8.32
C SER A 75 -7.99 -4.22 -7.92
N SER A 76 -8.02 -4.53 -6.62
CA SER A 76 -8.44 -5.83 -6.08
C SER A 76 -9.93 -5.88 -5.74
N ASP A 77 -10.60 -4.72 -5.65
CA ASP A 77 -12.05 -4.58 -5.47
C ASP A 77 -12.82 -4.84 -6.80
N SER A 78 -12.63 -6.03 -7.38
CA SER A 78 -13.53 -6.56 -8.40
C SER A 78 -14.75 -7.16 -7.70
N PRO A 79 -16.00 -6.86 -8.10
CA PRO A 79 -17.21 -7.36 -7.46
C PRO A 79 -17.41 -8.85 -7.77
N VAL A 80 -16.68 -9.73 -7.09
CA VAL A 80 -16.84 -11.19 -7.16
C VAL A 80 -16.94 -11.73 -5.74
N ASP A 81 -18.01 -11.32 -5.04
CA ASP A 81 -18.76 -12.14 -4.09
C ASP A 81 -19.80 -11.26 -3.38
N LYS A 82 -20.89 -10.93 -4.08
CA LYS A 82 -22.16 -10.79 -3.36
C LYS A 82 -22.66 -12.21 -3.16
N PRO A 83 -22.87 -12.67 -1.91
CA PRO A 83 -23.56 -13.94 -1.72
C PRO A 83 -24.92 -13.82 -2.40
N VAL A 84 -25.20 -14.71 -3.34
CA VAL A 84 -26.55 -14.85 -3.90
C VAL A 84 -27.44 -15.40 -2.77
N GLY A 85 -28.02 -14.48 -2.01
CA GLY A 85 -29.03 -14.77 -1.01
C GLY A 85 -30.41 -14.62 -1.64
N GLY A 86 -31.09 -15.75 -1.81
CA GLY A 86 -32.46 -15.86 -2.30
C GLY A 86 -32.82 -17.32 -2.57
#